data_AF-A0A531CV27-F1
#
_entry.id   AF-A0A531CV27-F1
#
_cell.length_a   1.000
_cell.length_b   1.000
_cell.length_c   1.000
_cell.angle_alpha   90.00
_cell.angle_beta   90.00
_cell.angle_gamma   90.00
#
_symmetry.space_group_name_H-M   'P 1'
#
loop_
_entity.id
_entity.type
_entity.pdbx_description
1 polymer ?
#
loop_
_entity_poly.entity_id
_entity_poly.type
_entity_poly.pdbx_seq_one_letter_code
_entity_poly.pdbx_strand_id
1 'polypeptide(L)'
;MIIRCPKCGQPAVRQPTQYGVRNECCDLWSWGDKPLVDRETHEARKAAHEAFDPLWKSGAMTRAEAYAALRRVTGLSEKNCHMAKMSAKRASYIPAAVAKIWEDLRAVA
;
A
#
# COMPACT_ATOMS: atom_id res chain seq x y z
N MET A 1 7.74 12.25 -19.04
CA MET A 1 7.32 10.84 -19.10
C MET A 1 5.82 10.80 -19.31
N ILE A 2 5.33 10.07 -20.32
CA ILE A 2 3.89 9.94 -20.57
C ILE A 2 3.41 8.65 -19.89
N ILE A 3 2.49 8.76 -18.93
CA ILE A 3 1.82 7.60 -18.34
C ILE A 3 0.78 7.11 -19.34
N ARG A 4 0.85 5.85 -19.74
CA ARG A 4 -0.13 5.22 -20.61
C ARG A 4 -1.06 4.32 -19.79
N CYS A 5 -2.33 4.32 -20.16
CA CYS A 5 -3.33 3.48 -19.54
C CYS A 5 -3.10 2.01 -19.90
N PRO A 6 -3.01 1.09 -18.93
CA PRO A 6 -2.86 -0.33 -19.21
C PRO A 6 -4.12 -0.97 -19.80
N LYS A 7 -5.29 -0.32 -19.70
CA LYS A 7 -6.55 -0.83 -20.29
C LYS A 7 -6.70 -0.46 -21.77
N CYS A 8 -6.48 0.80 -22.14
CA CYS A 8 -6.77 1.29 -23.50
C CYS A 8 -5.53 1.76 -24.28
N GLY A 9 -4.33 1.78 -23.67
CA GLY A 9 -3.08 2.22 -24.31
C GLY A 9 -2.93 3.74 -24.49
N GLN A 10 -4.00 4.50 -24.29
CA GLN A 10 -3.99 5.96 -24.44
C GLN A 10 -3.20 6.66 -23.33
N PRO A 11 -2.63 7.85 -23.59
CA PRO A 11 -2.06 8.70 -22.55
C PRO A 11 -3.10 9.00 -21.46
N ALA A 12 -2.68 8.91 -20.20
CA ALA A 12 -3.51 9.30 -19.07
C ALA A 12 -3.72 10.83 -19.06
N VAL A 13 -4.93 11.25 -18.69
CA VAL A 13 -5.26 12.67 -18.53
C VAL A 13 -4.57 13.19 -17.27
N ARG A 14 -3.81 14.27 -17.40
CA ARG A 14 -3.14 14.95 -16.28
C ARG A 14 -4.06 16.01 -15.69
N GLN A 15 -4.42 15.83 -14.42
CA GLN A 15 -5.25 16.76 -13.66
C GLN A 15 -4.44 17.33 -12.50
N PRO A 16 -4.05 18.61 -12.54
CA PRO A 16 -3.46 19.26 -11.38
C PRO A 16 -4.51 19.40 -10.27
N THR A 17 -4.13 19.03 -9.05
CA THR A 17 -4.95 19.17 -7.85
C THR A 17 -4.13 19.89 -6.77
N GLN A 18 -4.77 20.26 -5.65
CA GLN A 18 -4.06 20.79 -4.48
C GLN A 18 -3.01 19.83 -3.89
N TYR A 19 -3.15 18.52 -4.13
CA TYR A 19 -2.24 17.47 -3.64
C TYR A 19 -1.16 17.09 -4.66
N GLY A 20 -1.10 17.80 -5.80
CA GLY A 20 -0.21 17.50 -6.92
C GLY A 20 -0.95 17.00 -8.15
N VAL A 21 -0.20 16.45 -9.11
CA VAL A 21 -0.76 16.01 -10.39
C VAL A 21 -1.32 14.59 -10.26
N ARG A 22 -2.62 14.46 -10.51
CA ARG A 22 -3.32 13.19 -10.69
C ARG A 22 -3.29 12.81 -12.17
N ASN A 23 -3.02 11.55 -12.46
CA ASN A 23 -3.20 10.98 -13.79
C ASN A 23 -4.38 10.02 -13.75
N GLU A 24 -5.27 10.06 -14.73
CA GLU A 24 -6.43 9.17 -14.78
C GLU A 24 -6.83 8.74 -16.19
N CYS A 25 -7.37 7.53 -16.31
CA CYS A 25 -7.91 6.95 -17.53
C CYS A 25 -8.67 5.64 -17.22
N CYS A 26 -9.81 5.38 -17.86
CA CYS A 26 -10.56 4.10 -17.77
C CYS A 26 -10.75 3.57 -16.32
N ASP A 27 -11.14 4.46 -15.41
CA ASP A 27 -11.31 4.22 -13.96
C ASP A 27 -10.04 3.91 -13.16
N LEU A 28 -8.89 4.00 -13.81
CA LEU A 28 -7.59 3.87 -13.18
C LEU A 28 -7.01 5.25 -12.92
N TRP A 29 -6.31 5.41 -11.79
CA TRP A 29 -5.63 6.66 -11.49
C TRP A 29 -4.37 6.48 -10.65
N SER A 30 -3.49 7.47 -10.68
CA SER A 30 -2.29 7.52 -9.86
C SER A 30 -1.82 8.96 -9.63
N TRP A 31 -0.99 9.15 -8.61
CA TRP A 31 -0.31 10.42 -8.36
C TRP A 31 1.08 10.43 -8.97
N GLY A 32 1.48 11.56 -9.56
CA GLY A 32 2.85 11.78 -10.02
C GLY A 32 3.25 10.92 -11.22
N ASP A 33 4.28 10.10 -11.06
CA ASP A 33 4.87 9.20 -12.06
C ASP A 33 4.48 7.72 -11.86
N LYS A 34 3.61 7.43 -10.90
CA LYS A 34 3.21 6.06 -10.55
C LYS A 34 2.31 5.43 -11.62
N PRO A 35 2.33 4.08 -11.77
CA PRO A 35 1.41 3.38 -12.65
C PRO A 35 -0.05 3.57 -12.20
N LEU A 36 -0.97 3.68 -13.17
CA LEU A 36 -2.41 3.76 -12.88
C LEU A 36 -2.89 2.44 -12.26
N VAL A 37 -3.69 2.53 -11.20
CA VAL A 37 -4.37 1.39 -10.59
C VAL A 37 -5.83 1.71 -10.33
N ASP A 38 -6.64 0.66 -10.18
CA ASP A 38 -8.07 0.81 -9.91
C ASP A 38 -8.36 1.24 -8.47
N ARG A 39 -9.63 1.61 -8.25
CA ARG A 39 -10.14 1.98 -6.93
C ARG A 39 -9.93 0.87 -5.89
N GLU A 40 -10.18 -0.39 -6.25
CA GLU A 40 -10.01 -1.52 -5.32
C GLU A 40 -8.59 -1.62 -4.78
N THR A 41 -7.59 -1.47 -5.67
CA THR A 41 -6.19 -1.47 -5.29
C THR A 41 -5.84 -0.29 -4.39
N HIS A 42 -6.40 0.90 -4.64
CA HIS A 42 -6.19 2.06 -3.77
C HIS A 42 -6.81 1.83 -2.38
N GLU A 43 -8.05 1.36 -2.29
CA GLU A 43 -8.71 1.08 -1.01
C GLU A 43 -7.99 -0.03 -0.23
N ALA A 44 -7.57 -1.10 -0.90
CA ALA A 44 -6.82 -2.18 -0.23
C ALA A 44 -5.47 -1.68 0.32
N ARG A 45 -4.75 -0.83 -0.43
CA ARG A 45 -3.50 -0.20 0.05
C ARG A 45 -3.75 0.77 1.21
N LYS A 46 -4.84 1.53 1.16
CA LYS A 46 -5.25 2.44 2.24
C LYS A 46 -5.53 1.65 3.52
N ALA A 47 -6.36 0.61 3.45
CA ALA A 47 -6.65 -0.27 4.59
C ALA A 47 -5.39 -0.95 5.15
N ALA A 48 -4.48 -1.40 4.27
CA ALA A 48 -3.20 -1.94 4.68
C ALA A 48 -2.37 -0.92 5.49
N HIS A 49 -2.30 0.33 5.03
CA HIS A 49 -1.62 1.41 5.75
C HIS A 49 -2.31 1.77 7.07
N GLU A 50 -3.64 1.86 7.09
CA GLU A 50 -4.41 2.17 8.31
C GLU A 50 -4.19 1.11 9.40
N ALA A 51 -4.08 -0.17 9.03
CA ALA A 51 -3.77 -1.23 9.97
C ALA A 51 -2.29 -1.22 10.39
N PHE A 52 -1.37 -1.09 9.42
CA PHE A 52 0.08 -1.24 9.67
C PHE A 52 0.70 -0.04 10.38
N ASP A 53 0.34 1.19 10.01
CA ASP A 53 0.97 2.40 10.52
C ASP A 53 0.91 2.52 12.06
N PRO A 54 -0.21 2.17 12.74
CA PRO A 54 -0.28 2.13 14.19
C PRO A 54 0.81 1.31 14.88
N LEU A 55 1.35 0.25 14.26
CA LEU A 55 2.42 -0.56 14.86
C LEU A 55 3.61 0.30 15.26
N TRP A 56 4.00 1.25 14.40
CA TRP A 56 5.16 2.10 14.63
C TRP A 56 4.81 3.54 15.03
N LYS A 57 3.61 4.03 14.69
CA LYS A 57 3.16 5.37 15.11
C LYS A 57 2.75 5.44 16.58
N SER A 58 2.34 4.32 17.18
CA SER A 58 2.01 4.30 18.63
C SER A 58 3.24 4.30 19.53
N GLY A 59 4.43 4.04 18.98
CA GLY A 59 5.66 3.84 19.74
C GLY A 59 5.83 2.41 20.29
N ALA A 60 4.92 1.48 19.98
CA ALA A 60 5.03 0.07 20.40
C ALA A 60 6.25 -0.64 19.78
N MET A 61 6.67 -0.23 18.59
CA MET A 61 7.91 -0.68 17.94
C MET A 61 8.42 0.38 16.96
N THR A 62 9.66 0.26 16.52
CA THR A 62 10.20 1.10 15.44
C THR A 62 9.59 0.73 14.10
N ARG A 63 9.66 1.65 13.12
CA ARG A 63 9.18 1.36 11.76
C ARG A 63 9.92 0.18 11.11
N ALA A 64 11.22 0.04 11.39
CA ALA A 64 12.02 -1.08 10.89
C ALA A 64 11.54 -2.42 11.48
N GLU A 65 11.28 -2.46 12.79
CA GLU A 65 10.74 -3.63 13.47
C GLU A 65 9.33 -3.99 12.96
N ALA A 66 8.46 -3.00 12.72
CA ALA A 66 7.14 -3.24 12.14
C ALA A 66 7.24 -3.93 10.77
N TYR A 67 8.14 -3.47 9.90
CA TYR A 67 8.37 -4.13 8.61
C TYR A 67 9.01 -5.52 8.76
N ALA A 68 9.89 -5.73 9.74
CA ALA A 68 10.47 -7.04 10.02
C ALA A 68 9.40 -8.04 10.51
N ALA A 69 8.52 -7.62 11.43
CA ALA A 69 7.40 -8.43 11.91
C ALA A 69 6.43 -8.76 10.78
N LEU A 70 6.11 -7.79 9.92
CA LEU A 70 5.25 -8.02 8.75
C LEU A 70 5.86 -9.05 7.80
N ARG A 71 7.16 -8.97 7.51
CA ARG A 71 7.87 -9.98 6.68
C ARG A 71 7.83 -11.36 7.33
N ARG A 72 8.02 -11.45 8.65
CA ARG A 72 7.96 -12.71 9.40
C ARG A 72 6.59 -13.37 9.29
N VAL A 73 5.51 -12.60 9.48
CA VAL A 73 4.14 -13.12 9.47
C VAL A 73 3.66 -13.46 8.06
N THR A 74 4.01 -12.64 7.07
CA THR A 74 3.52 -12.79 5.69
C THR A 74 4.43 -13.63 4.80
N GLY A 75 5.68 -13.88 5.21
CA GLY A 75 6.71 -14.48 4.37
C GLY A 75 7.18 -13.60 3.20
N LEU A 76 6.75 -12.33 3.14
CA LEU A 76 7.11 -11.44 2.04
C LEU A 76 8.58 -11.04 2.10
N SER A 77 9.22 -10.98 0.93
CA SER A 77 10.54 -10.37 0.79
C SER A 77 10.47 -8.86 0.97
N GLU A 78 11.60 -8.24 1.30
CA GLU A 78 11.70 -6.79 1.51
C GLU A 78 11.13 -5.97 0.34
N LYS A 79 11.53 -6.34 -0.88
CA LYS A 79 11.06 -5.70 -2.13
C LYS A 79 9.54 -5.78 -2.31
N ASN A 80 8.92 -6.85 -1.82
CA ASN A 80 7.48 -7.10 -1.93
C ASN A 80 6.67 -6.55 -0.74
N CYS A 81 7.35 -6.10 0.31
CA CYS A 81 6.74 -5.59 1.55
C CYS A 81 6.33 -4.12 1.45
N HIS A 82 6.72 -3.42 0.37
CA HIS A 82 6.30 -2.05 0.13
C HIS A 82 4.82 -1.98 -0.28
N MET A 83 3.96 -1.58 0.66
CA MET A 83 2.50 -1.48 0.48
C MET A 83 2.10 -0.65 -0.75
N ALA A 84 2.81 0.44 -1.05
CA ALA A 84 2.58 1.28 -2.24
C ALA A 84 2.73 0.53 -3.59
N LYS A 85 3.39 -0.63 -3.60
CA LYS A 85 3.62 -1.47 -4.79
C LYS A 85 2.82 -2.78 -4.76
N MET A 86 2.00 -3.01 -3.73
CA MET A 86 1.21 -4.25 -3.62
C MET A 86 0.03 -4.26 -4.60
N SER A 87 -0.35 -5.45 -5.08
CA SER A 87 -1.65 -5.66 -5.72
C SER A 87 -2.78 -5.56 -4.68
N ALA A 88 -4.02 -5.34 -5.12
CA ALA A 88 -5.20 -5.34 -4.26
C ALA A 88 -5.24 -6.60 -3.36
N LYS A 89 -5.11 -7.78 -3.98
CA LYS A 89 -5.08 -9.07 -3.29
C LYS A 89 -4.00 -9.15 -2.22
N ARG A 90 -2.79 -8.64 -2.47
CA ARG A 90 -1.72 -8.71 -1.46
C ARG A 90 -1.99 -7.72 -0.31
N ALA A 91 -2.41 -6.50 -0.65
CA ALA A 91 -2.72 -5.47 0.33
C ALA A 91 -3.89 -5.87 1.25
N SER A 92 -4.89 -6.60 0.74
CA SER A 92 -6.04 -7.04 1.53
C SER A 92 -5.69 -8.04 2.65
N TYR A 93 -4.55 -8.74 2.58
CA TYR A 93 -4.11 -9.64 3.66
C TYR A 93 -3.36 -8.92 4.79
N ILE A 94 -2.93 -7.68 4.58
CA ILE A 94 -2.09 -6.94 5.54
C ILE A 94 -2.82 -6.69 6.87
N PRO A 95 -4.11 -6.27 6.91
CA PRO A 95 -4.81 -6.07 8.19
C PRO A 95 -4.83 -7.33 9.07
N ALA A 96 -5.07 -8.51 8.48
CA ALA A 96 -5.04 -9.77 9.20
C ALA A 96 -3.64 -10.12 9.71
N ALA A 97 -2.60 -9.88 8.91
CA ALA A 97 -1.22 -10.06 9.34
C ALA A 97 -0.85 -9.13 10.50
N VAL A 98 -1.33 -7.88 10.48
CA VAL A 98 -1.11 -6.92 11.57
C VAL A 98 -1.83 -7.33 12.84
N ALA A 99 -3.05 -7.84 12.76
CA ALA A 99 -3.76 -8.38 13.92
C ALA A 99 -2.93 -9.46 14.63
N LYS A 100 -2.33 -10.38 13.86
CA LYS A 100 -1.43 -11.40 14.39
C LYS A 100 -0.16 -10.82 15.02
N ILE A 101 0.41 -9.75 14.47
CA ILE A 101 1.56 -9.06 15.07
C ILE A 101 1.21 -8.48 16.44
N TRP A 102 0.01 -7.90 16.58
CA TRP A 102 -0.45 -7.40 17.88
C TRP A 102 -0.70 -8.53 18.89
N GLU A 103 -1.24 -9.66 18.46
CA GLU A 103 -1.37 -10.85 19.29
C GLU A 103 0.00 -11.36 19.77
N ASP A 104 0.96 -11.52 18.85
CA ASP A 104 2.33 -11.92 19.16
C ASP A 104 2.98 -10.95 20.18
N LEU A 105 2.78 -9.64 20.01
CA LEU A 105 3.36 -8.63 20.90
C LEU A 105 2.77 -8.71 22.32
N ARG A 106 1.46 -8.95 22.44
CA ARG A 106 0.77 -9.11 23.73
C ARG A 106 1.11 -10.40 24.44
N ALA A 107 1.48 -11.45 23.70
CA ALA A 107 1.86 -12.74 24.28
C ALA A 107 3.27 -12.72 24.92
N VAL A 108 4.09 -11.72 24.58
CA VAL A 108 5.48 -11.59 25.04
C VAL A 108 5.64 -10.47 26.10
N ALA A 109 4.62 -9.63 26.28
CA ALA A 109 4.57 -8.56 27.28
C ALA A 109 3.99 -9.06 28.62
#